data_AF-A0A837IN91-F1
#
_entry.id   AF-A0A837IN91-F1
#
_cell.length_a   1.000
_cell.length_b   1.000
_cell.length_c   1.000
_cell.angle_alpha   90.00
_cell.angle_beta   90.00
_cell.angle_gamma   90.00
#
_symmetry.space_group_name_H-M   'P 1'
#
loop_
_entity.id
_entity.type
_entity.pdbx_description
1 polymer ?
#
loop_
_entity_poly.entity_id
_entity_poly.type
_entity_poly.pdbx_seq_one_letter_code
_entity_poly.pdbx_strand_id
1 'polypeptide(L)'
;MHYLILYFLAGILQDFLLTLNWRFIAKEKAIPAAIFSVIVTIVSMLVLYNIITQLDKERGIIAIVIYALGIGTGTILGMKTKISSKDKN
;
A
#
# COMPACT_ATOMS: atom_id res chain seq x y z
N MET A 1 16.81 -13.78 -3.25
CA MET A 1 16.02 -13.69 -1.99
C MET A 1 15.86 -12.25 -1.49
N HIS A 2 16.90 -11.40 -1.52
CA HIS A 2 16.82 -10.01 -1.04
C HIS A 2 15.69 -9.14 -1.65
N TYR A 3 15.31 -9.34 -2.92
CA TYR A 3 14.24 -8.55 -3.56
C TYR A 3 12.83 -8.84 -3.03
N LEU A 4 12.56 -10.05 -2.50
CA LEU A 4 11.22 -10.42 -2.01
C LEU A 4 10.83 -9.61 -0.77
N ILE A 5 11.81 -9.31 0.09
CA ILE A 5 11.55 -8.50 1.29
C ILE A 5 11.18 -7.05 0.92
N LEU A 6 11.75 -6.53 -0.17
CA LEU A 6 11.41 -5.20 -0.66
C LEU A 6 9.97 -5.16 -1.18
N TYR A 7 9.53 -6.19 -1.90
CA TYR A 7 8.13 -6.29 -2.31
C TYR A 7 7.19 -6.45 -1.12
N PHE A 8 7.54 -7.24 -0.11
CA PHE A 8 6.75 -7.33 1.12
C PHE A 8 6.59 -5.97 1.81
N LEU A 9 7.70 -5.25 2.02
CA LEU A 9 7.69 -3.92 2.65
C LEU A 9 6.96 -2.88 1.79
N ALA A 10 7.11 -2.95 0.46
CA ALA A 10 6.37 -2.10 -0.46
C ALA A 10 4.86 -2.35 -0.36
N GLY A 11 4.43 -3.61 -0.26
CA GLY A 11 3.04 -3.98 -0.03
C GLY A 11 2.49 -3.41 1.27
N ILE A 12 3.27 -3.54 2.37
CA ILE A 12 2.90 -2.96 3.68
C ILE A 12 2.69 -1.45 3.55
N LEU A 13 3.70 -0.75 3.03
CA LEU A 13 3.67 0.71 2.96
C LEU A 13 2.53 1.19 2.06
N GLN A 14 2.34 0.55 0.90
CA GLN A 14 1.29 0.93 -0.02
C GLN A 14 -0.09 0.79 0.61
N ASP A 15 -0.42 -0.37 1.17
CA ASP A 15 -1.77 -0.59 1.67
C ASP A 15 -2.04 0.17 2.97
N PHE A 16 -0.99 0.40 3.76
CA PHE A 16 -1.05 1.34 4.87
C PHE A 16 -1.47 2.75 4.40
N LEU A 17 -0.83 3.28 3.36
CA LEU A 17 -1.17 4.58 2.77
C LEU A 17 -2.57 4.58 2.14
N LEU A 18 -2.99 3.47 1.49
CA LEU A 18 -4.35 3.32 0.96
C LEU A 18 -5.39 3.35 2.06
N THR A 19 -5.13 2.66 3.18
CA THR A 19 -6.02 2.63 4.34
C THR A 19 -6.15 4.04 4.96
N LEU A 20 -5.06 4.81 5.01
CA LEU A 20 -5.11 6.22 5.41
C LEU A 20 -5.90 7.09 4.42
N ASN A 21 -5.73 6.84 3.12
CA ASN A 21 -6.49 7.52 2.07
C ASN A 21 -7.99 7.31 2.24
N TRP A 22 -8.44 6.07 2.48
CA TRP A 22 -9.84 5.77 2.76
C TRP A 22 -10.37 6.52 3.99
N ARG A 23 -9.54 6.77 5.00
CA ARG A 23 -9.95 7.63 6.13
C ARG A 23 -10.10 9.09 5.74
N PHE A 24 -9.27 9.62 4.84
CA PHE A 24 -9.46 10.97 4.32
C PHE A 24 -10.74 11.11 3.50
N ILE A 25 -11.07 10.09 2.71
CA ILE A 25 -12.35 10.00 2.00
C ILE A 25 -13.51 9.97 3.00
N ALA A 26 -13.43 9.13 4.03
CA ALA A 26 -14.47 9.04 5.07
C ALA A 26 -14.63 10.33 5.89
N LYS A 27 -13.60 11.18 5.95
CA LYS A 27 -13.64 12.50 6.60
C LYS A 27 -13.95 13.64 5.62
N GLU A 28 -14.39 13.33 4.40
CA GLU A 28 -14.70 14.29 3.33
C GLU A 28 -13.56 15.25 2.97
N LYS A 29 -12.31 14.86 3.24
CA LYS A 29 -11.13 15.68 2.91
C LYS A 29 -10.69 15.41 1.46
N ALA A 30 -11.40 16.02 0.51
CA ALA A 30 -11.23 15.77 -0.92
C ALA A 30 -9.80 15.96 -1.45
N ILE A 31 -9.13 17.07 -1.09
CA ILE A 31 -7.78 17.36 -1.58
C ILE A 31 -6.74 16.34 -1.11
N PRO A 32 -6.56 16.07 0.20
CA PRO A 32 -5.59 15.05 0.63
C PRO A 32 -5.98 13.66 0.15
N ALA A 33 -7.27 13.34 0.03
CA ALA A 33 -7.71 12.06 -0.55
C ALA A 33 -7.31 11.91 -2.02
N ALA A 34 -7.45 12.96 -2.83
CA ALA A 34 -7.04 12.93 -4.24
C ALA A 34 -5.53 12.76 -4.37
N ILE A 35 -4.75 13.52 -3.59
CA ILE A 35 -3.28 13.44 -3.60
C ILE A 35 -2.81 12.04 -3.19
N PHE A 36 -3.33 11.50 -2.08
CA PHE A 36 -2.99 10.16 -1.63
C PHE A 36 -3.40 9.09 -2.64
N SER A 37 -4.60 9.21 -3.24
CA SER A 37 -5.05 8.28 -4.28
C SER A 37 -4.09 8.22 -5.46
N VAL A 38 -3.62 9.37 -5.95
CA VAL A 38 -2.66 9.44 -7.06
C VAL A 38 -1.33 8.79 -6.67
N ILE A 39 -0.79 9.15 -5.50
CA ILE A 39 0.50 8.62 -5.03
C ILE A 39 0.43 7.09 -4.86
N VAL A 40 -0.59 6.59 -4.17
CA VAL A 40 -0.78 5.16 -3.93
C VAL A 40 -0.94 4.41 -5.26
N THR A 41 -1.68 4.97 -6.21
CA THR A 41 -1.88 4.36 -7.52
C THR A 41 -0.57 4.29 -8.31
N ILE A 42 0.20 5.38 -8.35
CA ILE A 42 1.52 5.40 -9.03
C ILE A 42 2.44 4.35 -8.42
N VAL A 43 2.54 4.29 -7.09
CA VAL A 43 3.38 3.30 -6.39
C VAL A 43 2.93 1.88 -6.74
N SER A 44 1.62 1.60 -6.71
CA SER A 44 1.09 0.28 -7.03
C SER A 44 1.41 -0.14 -8.46
N MET A 45 1.26 0.77 -9.41
CA MET A 45 1.56 0.49 -10.82
C MET A 45 3.05 0.27 -11.05
N LEU A 46 3.93 1.04 -10.41
CA LEU A 46 5.38 0.87 -10.50
C LEU A 46 5.85 -0.46 -9.90
N VAL A 47 5.30 -0.86 -8.76
CA VAL A 47 5.63 -2.16 -8.14
C VAL A 47 5.18 -3.31 -9.02
N LEU A 48 3.93 -3.28 -9.53
CA LEU A 48 3.44 -4.31 -10.44
C LEU A 48 4.24 -4.38 -11.74
N TYR A 49 4.53 -3.23 -12.35
CA TYR A 49 5.37 -3.16 -13.55
C TYR A 49 6.74 -3.77 -13.29
N ASN A 50 7.37 -3.46 -12.15
CA ASN A 50 8.67 -3.99 -11.79
C ASN A 50 8.62 -5.52 -11.59
N ILE A 51 7.61 -6.04 -10.90
CA ILE A 51 7.41 -7.48 -10.70
C ILE A 51 7.25 -8.21 -12.04
N ILE A 52 6.46 -7.64 -12.96
CA ILE A 52 6.14 -8.28 -14.25
C ILE A 52 7.32 -8.21 -15.23
N THR A 53 8.11 -7.13 -15.22
CA THR A 53 9.15 -6.89 -16.23
C THR A 53 10.55 -7.34 -15.83
N GLN A 54 10.87 -7.40 -14.53
CA GLN A 54 12.24 -7.64 -14.07
C GLN A 54 12.47 -9.05 -13.50
N LEU A 55 11.44 -9.88 -13.34
CA LEU A 55 11.57 -11.24 -12.81
C LEU A 55 11.21 -12.31 -13.84
N ASP A 56 11.98 -13.40 -13.85
CA ASP A 56 11.61 -14.64 -14.53
C ASP A 56 10.23 -15.13 -14.05
N LYS A 57 9.44 -15.74 -14.94
CA LYS A 57 8.02 -16.10 -14.70
C LYS A 57 7.75 -16.76 -13.34
N GLU A 58 8.58 -17.71 -12.90
CA GLU A 58 8.39 -18.38 -11.61
C GLU A 58 8.66 -17.47 -10.40
N ARG A 59 9.67 -16.60 -10.49
CA ARG A 59 10.00 -15.66 -9.41
C ARG A 59 9.01 -14.50 -9.34
N GLY A 60 8.42 -14.12 -10.47
CA GLY A 60 7.37 -13.10 -10.55
C GLY A 60 6.13 -13.50 -9.74
N ILE A 61 5.65 -14.75 -9.88
CA ILE A 61 4.50 -15.23 -9.10
C ILE A 61 4.79 -15.20 -7.60
N ILE A 62 5.96 -15.66 -7.17
CA ILE A 62 6.36 -15.61 -5.76
C ILE A 62 6.40 -14.15 -5.26
N ALA A 63 6.94 -13.23 -6.06
CA ALA A 63 6.97 -11.81 -5.69
C ALA A 63 5.56 -11.21 -5.55
N ILE A 64 4.61 -11.56 -6.41
CA ILE A 64 3.19 -11.14 -6.29
C ILE A 64 2.59 -11.63 -4.97
N VAL A 65 2.79 -12.91 -4.63
CA VAL A 65 2.26 -13.48 -3.38
C VAL A 65 2.86 -12.78 -2.16
N ILE A 66 4.17 -12.57 -2.15
CA ILE A 66 4.85 -11.88 -1.04
C ILE A 66 4.40 -10.41 -0.93
N TYR A 67 4.24 -9.72 -2.06
CA TYR A 67 3.68 -8.37 -2.09
C TYR A 67 2.25 -8.33 -1.54
N ALA A 68 1.40 -9.30 -1.91
CA ALA A 68 0.03 -9.41 -1.40
C ALA A 68 -0.03 -9.69 0.11
N LEU A 69 0.90 -10.50 0.65
CA LEU A 69 1.04 -10.67 2.11
C LEU A 69 1.44 -9.36 2.80
N GLY A 70 2.30 -8.58 2.14
CA GLY A 70 2.66 -7.24 2.57
C GLY A 70 1.43 -6.33 2.65
N ILE A 71 0.61 -6.31 1.59
CA ILE A 71 -0.66 -5.57 1.53
C ILE A 71 -1.54 -5.89 2.73
N GLY A 72 -1.84 -7.17 2.98
CA GLY A 72 -2.69 -7.57 4.12
C GLY A 72 -2.13 -7.13 5.48
N THR A 73 -0.79 -7.16 5.63
CA THR A 73 -0.13 -6.64 6.83
C THR A 73 -0.27 -5.12 6.93
N GLY A 74 -0.11 -4.41 5.82
CA GLY A 74 -0.34 -2.97 5.70
C GLY A 74 -1.76 -2.56 6.08
N THR A 75 -2.77 -3.32 5.65
CA THR A 75 -4.18 -3.11 6.03
C THR A 75 -4.35 -3.19 7.54
N ILE A 76 -3.84 -4.25 8.17
CA ILE A 76 -3.94 -4.44 9.62
C ILE A 76 -3.28 -3.28 10.38
N LEU A 77 -2.10 -2.85 9.93
CA LEU A 77 -1.40 -1.70 10.52
C LEU A 77 -2.19 -0.40 10.32
N GLY A 78 -2.73 -0.16 9.12
CA GLY A 78 -3.52 1.03 8.80
C GLY A 78 -4.82 1.09 9.61
N MET A 79 -5.46 -0.05 9.85
CA MET A 79 -6.64 -0.16 10.71
C MET A 79 -6.29 0.09 12.19
N LYS A 80 -5.22 -0.51 12.68
CA LYS A 80 -4.77 -0.38 14.08
C LYS A 80 -4.21 1.00 14.42
N THR A 81 -3.73 1.74 13.43
CA THR A 81 -3.16 3.07 13.67
C THR A 81 -4.25 4.04 14.09
N LYS A 82 -4.29 4.35 15.40
CA LYS A 82 -5.06 5.45 15.97
C LYS A 82 -4.32 6.76 15.71
N ILE A 83 -4.38 7.28 14.48
CA ILE A 83 -4.07 8.70 14.26
C ILE A 83 -5.17 9.48 14.98
N SER A 84 -4.81 9.99 16.17
CA SER A 84 -5.64 10.72 17.13
C SER A 84 -6.83 11.45 16.48
N SER A 85 -8.03 10.91 16.66
CA SER A 85 -9.26 11.68 16.46
C SER A 85 -9.40 12.57 17.69
N LYS A 86 -8.74 13.73 17.68
CA LYS A 86 -9.27 14.89 18.40
C LYS A 86 -10.40 15.44 17.55
N ASP A 87 -11.54 14.75 17.56
CA ASP A 87 -12.81 15.47 17.43
C ASP A 87 -12.99 16.18 18.77
N LYS A 88 -12.67 17.48 18.78
CA LYS A 88 -13.18 18.35 19.83
C LYS A 88 -14.64 18.59 19.47
N ASN A 89 -15.53 18.05 20.29
CA ASN A 89 -16.90 18.53 20.47
C ASN A 89 -16.94 20.06 20.59
#